data_AF-A0AAV6I4Z9-F1
#
_entry.id   AF-A0AAV6I4Z9-F1
#
_cell.length_a   1.000
_cell.length_b   1.000
_cell.length_c   1.000
_cell.angle_alpha   90.00
_cell.angle_beta   90.00
_cell.angle_gamma   90.00
#
_symmetry.space_group_name_H-M   'P 1'
#
loop_
_entity.id
_entity.type
_entity.pdbx_description
1 polymer ?
#
loop_
_entity_poly.entity_id
_entity_poly.type
_entity_poly.pdbx_seq_one_letter_code
_entity_poly.pdbx_strand_id
1 'polypeptide(L)'
;MSPFACGWLTCEKNLQIASADVSMVAKAIDSGFVPVLHGDAVLDTSQGCTILSGDVIIRHLAEQLKPEFVVFLMFWGSARGREMVCSETNIRKLEQARSVSITVKLSWHSLCCLFSLDESLIAVEFTVAAHDTTGGMVTKISEAAMIAKLGIDVYIVKVATSHSLRALSGELKDNIPEDWLGTVIRFQR
;
A
#
# COMPACT_ATOMS: atom_id res chain seq x y z
N MET A 1 6.36 14.62 -10.49
CA MET A 1 7.04 13.82 -11.52
C MET A 1 5.99 12.86 -12.07
N SER A 2 5.60 13.07 -13.34
CA SER A 2 4.64 12.18 -13.99
C SER A 2 5.31 10.83 -14.27
N PRO A 3 4.58 9.70 -14.12
CA PRO A 3 5.02 8.39 -14.58
C PRO A 3 5.50 8.38 -16.03
N PHE A 4 4.89 9.18 -16.91
CA PHE A 4 5.31 9.27 -18.31
C PHE A 4 6.76 9.76 -18.45
N ALA A 5 7.16 10.73 -17.63
CA ALA A 5 8.54 11.26 -17.63
C ALA A 5 9.56 10.30 -17.01
N CYS A 6 9.10 9.30 -16.26
CA CYS A 6 9.94 8.30 -15.58
C CYS A 6 9.90 6.94 -16.29
N GLY A 7 9.48 6.89 -17.56
CA GLY A 7 9.54 5.69 -18.39
C GLY A 7 8.69 4.51 -17.89
N TRP A 8 7.59 4.78 -17.20
CA TRP A 8 6.71 3.73 -16.70
C TRP A 8 5.96 3.07 -17.86
N LEU A 9 6.13 1.75 -17.96
CA LEU A 9 5.46 0.86 -18.91
C LEU A 9 4.92 -0.33 -18.14
N THR A 10 3.66 -0.68 -18.36
CA THR A 10 3.01 -1.81 -17.70
C THR A 10 2.69 -2.92 -18.68
N CYS A 11 2.31 -4.08 -18.16
CA CYS A 11 1.60 -5.10 -18.92
C CYS A 11 0.47 -5.70 -18.09
N GLU A 12 -0.51 -6.29 -18.78
CA GLU A 12 -1.64 -7.00 -18.18
C GLU A 12 -2.40 -6.14 -17.15
N LYS A 13 -2.82 -4.92 -17.53
CA LYS A 13 -3.60 -4.01 -16.65
C LYS A 13 -2.86 -3.56 -15.38
N ASN A 14 -1.54 -3.34 -15.48
CA ASN A 14 -0.65 -3.07 -14.33
C ASN A 14 -0.48 -4.23 -13.35
N LEU A 15 -0.87 -5.46 -13.69
CA LEU A 15 -0.49 -6.61 -12.86
C LEU A 15 1.03 -6.78 -12.79
N GLN A 16 1.74 -6.26 -13.80
CA GLN A 16 3.20 -6.26 -13.82
C GLN A 16 3.73 -4.92 -14.36
N ILE A 17 4.80 -4.43 -13.73
CA ILE A 17 5.58 -3.28 -14.24
C ILE A 17 6.61 -3.84 -15.21
N ALA A 18 6.45 -3.53 -16.50
CA ALA A 18 7.37 -3.99 -17.55
C ALA A 18 8.68 -3.20 -17.52
N SER A 19 8.61 -1.88 -17.28
CA SER A 19 9.77 -1.04 -16.99
C SER A 19 9.37 0.20 -16.20
N ALA A 20 10.27 0.70 -15.37
CA ALA A 20 10.18 2.01 -14.73
C ALA A 20 11.58 2.55 -14.45
N ASP A 21 11.84 3.80 -14.79
CA ASP A 21 13.09 4.48 -14.49
C ASP A 21 12.99 5.24 -13.16
N VAL A 22 13.51 4.63 -12.09
CA VAL A 22 13.57 5.22 -10.75
C VAL A 22 14.80 6.13 -10.58
N SER A 23 15.73 6.14 -11.54
CA SER A 23 16.99 6.91 -11.41
C SER A 23 16.75 8.42 -11.31
N MET A 24 15.69 8.92 -11.96
CA MET A 24 15.31 10.34 -11.88
C MET A 24 14.79 10.72 -10.50
N VAL A 25 14.06 9.81 -9.85
CA VAL A 25 13.58 9.99 -8.47
C VAL A 25 14.78 9.97 -7.51
N ALA A 26 15.67 8.98 -7.65
CA ALA A 26 16.88 8.88 -6.85
C ALA A 26 17.77 10.13 -6.97
N LYS A 27 18.05 10.59 -8.20
CA LYS A 27 18.81 11.83 -8.45
C LYS A 27 18.17 13.06 -7.82
N ALA A 28 16.84 13.17 -7.85
CA ALA A 28 16.13 14.28 -7.20
C ALA A 28 16.35 14.26 -5.68
N ILE A 29 16.24 13.08 -5.06
CA ILE A 29 16.51 12.88 -3.63
C ILE A 29 17.97 13.21 -3.30
N ASP A 30 18.93 12.68 -4.07
CA ASP A 30 20.36 12.93 -3.89
C ASP A 30 20.74 14.41 -4.04
N SER A 31 19.95 15.16 -4.81
CA SER A 31 20.11 16.61 -5.00
C SER A 31 19.41 17.44 -3.91
N GLY A 32 18.81 16.82 -2.90
CA GLY A 32 18.13 17.50 -1.80
C GLY A 32 16.69 17.95 -2.11
N PHE A 33 16.09 17.48 -3.20
CA PHE A 33 14.69 17.76 -3.51
C PHE A 33 13.75 16.74 -2.87
N VAL A 34 12.48 17.14 -2.70
CA VAL A 34 11.38 16.25 -2.30
C VAL A 34 10.54 15.93 -3.55
N PRO A 35 10.73 14.76 -4.17
CA PRO A 35 9.99 14.42 -5.38
C PRO A 35 8.51 14.13 -5.05
N VAL A 36 7.60 14.82 -5.73
CA VAL A 36 6.15 14.58 -5.64
C VAL A 36 5.71 13.76 -6.84
N LEU A 37 5.20 12.55 -6.63
CA LEU A 37 4.69 11.66 -7.68
C LEU A 37 3.16 11.51 -7.60
N HIS A 38 2.55 11.05 -8.68
CA HIS A 38 1.12 10.75 -8.75
C HIS A 38 0.87 9.56 -9.69
N GLY A 39 -0.28 8.89 -9.53
CA GLY A 39 -0.77 7.95 -10.53
C GLY A 39 -1.14 8.67 -11.83
N ASP A 40 -1.14 7.94 -12.95
CA ASP A 40 -1.36 8.52 -14.27
C ASP A 40 -1.80 7.46 -15.28
N ALA A 41 -2.25 7.89 -16.46
CA ALA A 41 -2.40 7.01 -17.60
C ALA A 41 -1.01 6.73 -18.20
N VAL A 42 -0.66 5.44 -18.34
CA VAL A 42 0.62 4.99 -18.90
C VAL A 42 0.39 4.02 -20.04
N LEU A 43 1.43 3.81 -20.86
CA LEU A 43 1.40 2.80 -21.91
C LEU A 43 1.40 1.41 -21.29
N ASP A 44 0.65 0.51 -21.92
CA ASP A 44 0.56 -0.90 -21.55
C ASP A 44 0.80 -1.77 -22.78
N THR A 45 1.72 -2.74 -22.67
CA THR A 45 2.09 -3.58 -23.82
C THR A 45 1.00 -4.55 -24.26
N SER A 46 0.01 -4.84 -23.40
CA SER A 46 -1.06 -5.80 -23.68
C SER A 46 -2.34 -5.16 -24.20
N GLN A 47 -2.65 -3.94 -23.75
CA GLN A 47 -3.91 -3.25 -24.09
C GLN A 47 -3.74 -1.80 -24.57
N GLY A 48 -2.50 -1.38 -24.84
CA GLY A 48 -2.16 -0.05 -25.33
C GLY A 48 -1.95 0.97 -24.21
N CYS A 49 -2.92 1.12 -23.31
CA CYS A 49 -2.80 2.00 -22.15
C CYS A 49 -3.55 1.48 -20.92
N THR A 50 -3.15 1.93 -19.74
CA THR A 50 -3.82 1.61 -18.48
C THR A 50 -3.64 2.73 -17.45
N ILE A 51 -4.39 2.69 -16.36
CA ILE A 51 -4.24 3.61 -15.23
C ILE A 51 -3.28 3.01 -14.22
N LEU A 52 -2.12 3.64 -14.04
CA LEU A 52 -1.16 3.27 -13.01
C LEU A 52 -1.51 3.94 -11.69
N SER A 53 -1.86 3.14 -10.68
CA SER A 53 -2.17 3.64 -9.33
C SER A 53 -0.91 4.15 -8.62
N GLY A 54 -1.08 5.22 -7.83
CA GLY A 54 -0.04 5.71 -6.92
C GLY A 54 0.39 4.65 -5.87
N ASP A 55 -0.51 3.74 -5.50
CA ASP A 55 -0.18 2.66 -4.55
C ASP A 55 0.79 1.64 -5.18
N VAL A 56 0.66 1.39 -6.48
CA VAL A 56 1.58 0.52 -7.23
C VAL A 56 2.93 1.22 -7.41
N ILE A 57 2.93 2.53 -7.65
CA ILE A 57 4.16 3.34 -7.73
C ILE A 57 4.94 3.24 -6.42
N ILE A 58 4.29 3.44 -5.27
CA ILE A 58 4.99 3.41 -3.96
C ILE A 58 5.53 2.01 -3.65
N ARG A 59 4.82 0.93 -4.00
CA ARG A 59 5.37 -0.44 -3.88
C ARG A 59 6.65 -0.59 -4.67
N HIS A 60 6.64 -0.20 -5.94
CA HIS A 60 7.80 -0.36 -6.80
C HIS A 60 8.98 0.54 -6.35
N LEU A 61 8.70 1.76 -5.87
CA LEU A 61 9.72 2.60 -5.25
C LEU A 61 10.28 1.96 -3.98
N ALA A 62 9.45 1.34 -3.15
CA ALA A 62 9.90 0.65 -1.93
C ALA A 62 10.82 -0.54 -2.24
N GLU A 63 10.53 -1.29 -3.31
CA GLU A 63 11.40 -2.38 -3.80
C GLU A 63 12.80 -1.91 -4.17
N GLN A 64 12.90 -0.75 -4.83
CA GLN A 64 14.16 -0.22 -5.36
C GLN A 64 14.95 0.61 -4.33
N LEU A 65 14.26 1.51 -3.62
CA LEU A 65 14.87 2.46 -2.70
C LEU A 65 15.02 1.94 -1.27
N LYS A 66 14.26 0.89 -0.90
CA LYS A 66 14.26 0.28 0.43
C LYS A 66 14.16 1.32 1.57
N PRO A 67 13.09 2.15 1.58
CA PRO A 67 12.88 3.09 2.66
C PRO A 67 12.71 2.34 3.98
N GLU A 68 12.96 3.05 5.07
CA GLU A 68 12.79 2.51 6.42
C GLU A 68 11.33 2.16 6.73
N PHE A 69 10.41 3.00 6.26
CA PHE A 69 8.98 2.78 6.39
C PHE A 69 8.20 3.45 5.27
N VAL A 70 6.94 3.03 5.07
CA VAL A 70 5.98 3.64 4.15
C VAL A 70 4.71 4.01 4.91
N VAL A 71 4.12 5.17 4.59
CA VAL A 71 2.86 5.63 5.20
C VAL A 71 1.79 5.78 4.14
N PHE A 72 0.69 5.05 4.29
CA PHE A 72 -0.55 5.27 3.54
C PHE A 72 -1.48 6.17 4.35
N LEU A 73 -1.64 7.41 3.87
CA LEU A 73 -2.63 8.33 4.41
C LEU A 73 -3.97 8.06 3.72
N MET A 74 -4.99 7.68 4.49
CA MET A 74 -6.31 7.38 3.96
C MET A 74 -7.37 8.31 4.56
N PHE A 75 -8.41 8.57 3.79
CA PHE A 75 -9.63 9.17 4.31
C PHE A 75 -10.71 8.09 4.42
N TRP A 76 -11.16 7.81 5.64
CA TRP A 76 -12.44 7.13 5.86
C TRP A 76 -13.38 8.12 6.54
N GLY A 77 -14.32 8.65 5.76
CA GLY A 77 -15.37 9.50 6.29
C GLY A 77 -16.35 8.66 7.08
N SER A 78 -16.61 9.04 8.34
CA SER A 78 -17.81 8.55 8.98
C SER A 78 -18.99 9.40 8.55
N ALA A 79 -19.92 8.83 7.81
CA ALA A 79 -21.22 9.48 7.58
C ALA A 79 -22.01 9.69 8.90
N ARG A 80 -21.57 9.10 10.03
CA ARG A 80 -22.26 9.17 11.34
C ARG A 80 -21.33 9.17 12.57
N GLY A 81 -20.17 9.83 12.50
CA GLY A 81 -19.30 10.03 13.69
C GLY A 81 -18.70 8.75 14.34
N ARG A 82 -18.64 7.63 13.62
CA ARG A 82 -18.01 6.37 14.04
C ARG A 82 -16.75 6.07 13.22
N GLU A 83 -15.65 5.84 13.90
CA GLU A 83 -14.34 5.59 13.30
C GLU A 83 -14.15 4.11 12.97
N MET A 84 -13.57 3.85 11.80
CA MET A 84 -13.06 2.54 11.42
C MET A 84 -11.74 2.32 12.16
N VAL A 85 -11.66 1.25 12.95
CA VAL A 85 -10.46 0.87 13.68
C VAL A 85 -9.97 -0.46 13.12
N CYS A 86 -8.76 -0.47 12.57
CA CYS A 86 -8.08 -1.72 12.27
C CYS A 86 -7.39 -2.17 13.55
N SER A 87 -7.84 -3.29 14.11
CA SER A 87 -7.39 -3.72 15.43
C SER A 87 -6.08 -4.51 15.37
N GLU A 88 -5.75 -5.13 14.24
CA GLU A 88 -4.52 -5.90 14.06
C GLU A 88 -4.35 -6.30 12.58
N THR A 89 -3.13 -6.15 12.04
CA THR A 89 -2.72 -6.80 10.79
C THR A 89 -1.52 -7.69 11.08
N ASN A 90 -1.73 -9.00 10.97
CA ASN A 90 -0.66 -9.98 11.16
C ASN A 90 -0.38 -10.66 9.82
N ILE A 91 0.85 -10.50 9.33
CA ILE A 91 1.35 -11.26 8.18
C ILE A 91 2.15 -12.44 8.74
N ARG A 92 1.68 -13.67 8.49
CA ARG A 92 2.34 -14.90 8.93
C ARG A 92 2.78 -15.72 7.73
N LYS A 93 4.01 -16.23 7.78
CA LYS A 93 4.48 -17.26 6.86
C LYS A 93 3.86 -18.59 7.30
N LEU A 94 3.12 -19.26 6.42
CA LEU A 94 2.62 -20.61 6.71
C LEU A 94 3.77 -21.60 6.46
N GLU A 95 4.16 -22.38 7.47
CA GLU A 95 5.29 -23.32 7.33
C GLU A 95 4.96 -24.53 6.43
N GLN A 96 3.68 -24.80 6.18
CA GLN A 96 3.22 -25.97 5.41
C GLN A 96 2.90 -25.70 3.93
N ALA A 97 2.90 -24.45 3.49
CA ALA A 97 2.76 -24.07 2.08
C ALA A 97 3.69 -22.88 1.82
N ARG A 98 4.29 -22.75 0.64
CA ARG A 98 5.02 -21.52 0.25
C ARG A 98 4.05 -20.35 0.05
N SER A 99 3.27 -20.01 1.07
CA SER A 99 2.22 -18.99 1.02
C SER A 99 2.26 -18.12 2.27
N VAL A 100 1.80 -16.89 2.13
CA VAL A 100 1.83 -15.87 3.17
C VAL A 100 0.41 -15.41 3.44
N SER A 101 -0.14 -15.77 4.60
CA SER A 101 -1.46 -15.28 4.99
C SER A 101 -1.36 -13.88 5.60
N ILE A 102 -2.14 -12.95 5.05
CA ILE A 102 -2.23 -11.57 5.52
C ILE A 102 -3.61 -11.41 6.14
N THR A 103 -3.71 -11.59 7.46
CA THR A 103 -4.98 -11.39 8.17
C THR A 103 -5.05 -9.93 8.62
N VAL A 104 -5.84 -9.13 7.90
CA VAL A 104 -6.16 -7.76 8.29
C VAL A 104 -7.53 -7.76 8.93
N LYS A 105 -7.61 -7.62 10.26
CA LYS A 105 -8.90 -7.53 10.95
C LYS A 105 -9.36 -6.08 10.96
N LEU A 106 -10.29 -5.77 10.06
CA LEU A 106 -11.02 -4.50 10.08
C LEU A 106 -12.27 -4.71 10.95
N SER A 107 -12.36 -3.98 12.06
CA SER A 107 -13.53 -4.02 12.93
C SER A 107 -14.50 -2.90 12.53
N TRP A 108 -15.61 -3.30 11.90
CA TRP A 108 -16.88 -2.59 12.03
C TRP A 108 -17.77 -3.44 12.94
N HIS A 109 -18.65 -2.82 13.72
CA HIS A 109 -19.59 -3.54 14.60
C HIS A 109 -20.46 -4.52 13.78
N SER A 110 -19.95 -5.75 13.59
CA SER A 110 -20.49 -6.90 12.84
C SER A 110 -20.01 -7.18 11.39
N LEU A 111 -18.93 -6.56 10.89
CA LEU A 111 -18.26 -7.00 9.65
C LEU A 111 -16.74 -7.09 9.87
N CYS A 112 -16.26 -8.31 10.11
CA CYS A 112 -14.84 -8.64 10.04
C CYS A 112 -14.51 -9.00 8.59
N CYS A 113 -13.76 -8.17 7.89
CA CYS A 113 -13.08 -8.62 6.68
C CYS A 113 -11.88 -9.46 7.14
N LEU A 114 -11.80 -10.70 6.65
CA LEU A 114 -10.69 -11.61 6.88
C LEU A 114 -10.06 -11.83 5.51
N PHE A 115 -8.80 -11.43 5.36
CA PHE A 115 -8.09 -11.52 4.09
C PHE A 115 -7.14 -12.73 4.16
N SER A 116 -7.06 -13.47 3.07
CA SER A 116 -6.07 -14.54 2.88
C SER A 116 -5.54 -14.39 1.46
N LEU A 117 -4.22 -14.24 1.30
CA LEU A 117 -3.57 -14.08 0.01
C LEU A 117 -2.73 -15.35 -0.22
N ASP A 118 -3.06 -16.14 -1.24
CA ASP A 118 -2.20 -17.25 -1.68
C ASP A 118 -1.35 -16.81 -2.88
N GLU A 119 -0.11 -17.30 -2.97
CA GLU A 119 0.83 -16.93 -4.04
C GLU A 119 0.43 -17.46 -5.43
N SER A 120 -0.46 -18.46 -5.51
CA SER A 120 -0.75 -19.17 -6.76
C SER A 120 -1.99 -18.69 -7.52
N LEU A 121 -2.90 -17.97 -6.86
CA LEU A 121 -4.05 -17.30 -7.45
C LEU A 121 -4.37 -16.11 -6.54
N ILE A 122 -4.28 -14.88 -7.05
CA ILE A 122 -4.84 -13.69 -6.38
C ILE A 122 -6.38 -13.79 -6.51
N ALA A 123 -6.97 -14.81 -5.90
CA ALA A 123 -8.41 -14.97 -5.77
C ALA A 123 -8.81 -14.25 -4.50
N VAL A 124 -9.04 -12.94 -4.63
CA VAL A 124 -9.58 -12.14 -3.55
C VAL A 124 -11.08 -11.98 -3.79
N GLU A 125 -11.87 -12.63 -2.95
CA GLU A 125 -13.33 -12.57 -3.04
C GLU A 125 -13.82 -11.28 -2.35
N PHE A 126 -14.40 -10.35 -3.12
CA PHE A 126 -14.91 -9.09 -2.60
C PHE A 126 -16.28 -8.69 -3.15
N THR A 127 -17.14 -8.22 -2.25
CA THR A 127 -18.30 -7.39 -2.56
C THR A 127 -17.89 -5.91 -2.55
N VAL A 128 -17.60 -5.37 -3.74
CA VAL A 128 -17.22 -3.97 -3.94
C VAL A 128 -18.46 -3.14 -4.31
N ALA A 129 -18.61 -1.94 -3.74
CA ALA A 129 -19.60 -0.97 -4.22
C ALA A 129 -19.19 -0.45 -5.61
N ALA A 130 -20.13 -0.45 -6.55
CA ALA A 130 -19.91 -0.37 -8.01
C ALA A 130 -19.23 0.90 -8.58
N HIS A 131 -18.66 1.80 -7.77
CA HIS A 131 -18.16 3.10 -8.21
C HIS A 131 -16.65 3.31 -8.00
N ASP A 132 -15.91 2.26 -7.61
CA ASP A 132 -14.46 2.31 -7.41
C ASP A 132 -13.69 1.74 -8.61
N THR A 133 -12.99 2.61 -9.32
CA THR A 133 -12.25 2.26 -10.55
C THR A 133 -10.79 1.86 -10.30
N THR A 134 -10.33 1.85 -9.04
CA THR A 134 -8.93 1.56 -8.65
C THR A 134 -8.79 0.37 -7.69
N GLY A 135 -9.91 -0.24 -7.30
CA GLY A 135 -9.95 -1.33 -6.33
C GLY A 135 -9.82 -0.87 -4.86
N GLY A 136 -9.88 0.43 -4.59
CA GLY A 136 -10.16 0.99 -3.27
C GLY A 136 -9.19 0.64 -2.14
N MET A 137 -9.74 0.49 -0.93
CA MET A 137 -8.97 0.10 0.26
C MET A 137 -8.33 -1.28 0.11
N VAL A 138 -8.92 -2.16 -0.71
CA VAL A 138 -8.40 -3.51 -0.95
C VAL A 138 -7.03 -3.44 -1.64
N THR A 139 -6.93 -2.71 -2.75
CA THR A 139 -5.66 -2.56 -3.49
C THR A 139 -4.62 -1.94 -2.56
N LYS A 140 -4.99 -0.92 -1.77
CA LYS A 140 -4.09 -0.28 -0.80
C LYS A 140 -3.52 -1.25 0.23
N ILE A 141 -4.38 -2.09 0.81
CA ILE A 141 -3.96 -3.10 1.79
C ILE A 141 -3.08 -4.17 1.13
N SER A 142 -3.41 -4.59 -0.10
CA SER A 142 -2.61 -5.56 -0.86
C SER A 142 -1.21 -5.02 -1.17
N GLU A 143 -1.11 -3.79 -1.71
CA GLU A 143 0.19 -3.15 -1.99
C GLU A 143 0.98 -2.93 -0.70
N ALA A 144 0.33 -2.47 0.38
CA ALA A 144 0.97 -2.31 1.69
C ALA A 144 1.54 -3.64 2.22
N ALA A 145 0.81 -4.74 2.06
CA ALA A 145 1.29 -6.04 2.49
C ALA A 145 2.43 -6.58 1.61
N MET A 146 2.42 -6.29 0.31
CA MET A 146 3.54 -6.58 -0.60
C MET A 146 4.80 -5.81 -0.19
N ILE A 147 4.66 -4.53 0.19
CA ILE A 147 5.78 -3.74 0.73
C ILE A 147 6.29 -4.35 2.04
N ALA A 148 5.38 -4.73 2.95
CA ALA A 148 5.76 -5.34 4.21
C ALA A 148 6.56 -6.64 4.04
N LYS A 149 6.22 -7.48 3.04
CA LYS A 149 7.00 -8.69 2.71
C LYS A 149 8.46 -8.40 2.37
N LEU A 150 8.80 -7.20 1.92
CA LEU A 150 10.18 -6.76 1.67
C LEU A 150 10.96 -6.46 2.96
N GLY A 151 10.31 -6.55 4.13
CA GLY A 151 10.86 -6.18 5.43
C GLY A 151 10.78 -4.69 5.74
N ILE A 152 9.87 -3.97 5.06
CA ILE A 152 9.66 -2.54 5.24
C ILE A 152 8.39 -2.33 6.08
N ASP A 153 8.47 -1.55 7.14
CA ASP A 153 7.31 -1.26 7.97
C ASP A 153 6.30 -0.38 7.21
N VAL A 154 5.01 -0.75 7.25
CA VAL A 154 3.97 0.06 6.61
C VAL A 154 2.93 0.51 7.61
N TYR A 155 2.66 1.81 7.62
CA TYR A 155 1.66 2.45 8.48
C TYR A 155 0.48 2.91 7.64
N ILE A 156 -0.74 2.53 8.01
CA ILE A 156 -1.96 3.06 7.41
C ILE A 156 -2.67 3.91 8.45
N VAL A 157 -2.89 5.19 8.15
CA VAL A 157 -3.42 6.15 9.13
C VAL A 157 -4.34 7.17 8.48
N LYS A 158 -5.29 7.67 9.27
CA LYS A 158 -6.23 8.69 8.83
C LYS A 158 -5.51 10.01 8.55
N VAL A 159 -5.70 10.57 7.36
CA VAL A 159 -5.16 11.88 6.99
C VAL A 159 -5.66 12.99 7.92
N ALA A 160 -4.83 14.03 8.12
CA ALA A 160 -5.15 15.22 8.91
C ALA A 160 -5.46 14.92 10.40
N THR A 161 -4.72 13.99 11.01
CA THR A 161 -4.78 13.67 12.44
C THR A 161 -3.40 13.80 13.09
N SER A 162 -3.35 13.92 14.42
CA SER A 162 -2.09 13.84 15.17
C SER A 162 -1.34 12.53 14.88
N HIS A 163 -2.08 11.42 14.75
CA HIS A 163 -1.52 10.12 14.36
C HIS A 163 -0.86 10.14 12.97
N SER A 164 -1.44 10.84 11.98
CA SER A 164 -0.78 10.96 10.67
C SER A 164 0.56 11.68 10.74
N LEU A 165 0.68 12.71 11.58
CA LEU A 165 1.96 13.40 11.79
C LEU A 165 2.98 12.49 12.49
N ARG A 166 2.55 11.73 13.50
CA ARG A 166 3.40 10.78 14.22
C ARG A 166 3.96 9.71 13.28
N ALA A 167 3.13 9.11 12.42
CA ALA A 167 3.60 8.17 11.41
C ALA A 167 4.60 8.78 10.42
N LEU A 168 4.34 9.99 9.92
CA LEU A 168 5.23 10.67 8.99
C LEU A 168 6.57 11.08 9.62
N SER A 169 6.57 11.35 10.94
CA SER A 169 7.77 11.75 11.68
C SER A 169 8.75 10.62 12.00
N GLY A 170 8.34 9.35 11.82
CA GLY A 170 9.15 8.18 12.17
C GLY A 170 9.10 7.78 13.65
N GLU A 171 8.29 8.44 14.49
CA GLU A 171 8.14 8.13 15.93
C GLU A 171 7.78 6.65 16.20
N LEU A 172 7.09 6.00 15.26
CA LEU A 172 6.55 4.63 15.42
C LEU A 172 7.56 3.51 15.16
N LYS A 173 8.78 3.84 14.73
CA LYS A 173 9.80 2.87 14.33
C LYS A 173 10.15 1.91 15.45
N ASP A 174 10.49 2.44 16.62
CA ASP A 174 11.02 1.66 17.74
C ASP A 174 9.90 1.08 18.61
N ASN A 175 8.83 1.86 18.84
CA ASN A 175 7.70 1.46 19.66
C ASN A 175 6.40 2.02 19.10
N ILE A 176 5.32 1.24 19.16
CA ILE A 176 3.97 1.69 18.83
C ILE A 176 3.29 2.10 20.14
N PRO A 177 3.00 3.40 20.34
CA PRO A 177 2.41 3.86 21.59
C PRO A 177 0.98 3.31 21.79
N GLU A 178 0.56 3.10 23.03
CA GLU A 178 -0.76 2.51 23.34
C GLU A 178 -1.92 3.37 22.83
N ASP A 179 -1.72 4.68 22.71
CA ASP A 179 -2.70 5.63 22.19
C ASP A 179 -2.72 5.70 20.66
N TRP A 180 -1.91 4.87 19.96
CA TRP A 180 -1.82 4.88 18.51
C TRP A 180 -3.14 4.48 17.83
N LEU A 181 -3.66 5.37 16.97
CA LEU A 181 -4.83 5.11 16.14
C LEU A 181 -4.45 5.01 14.66
N GLY A 182 -4.10 3.80 14.24
CA GLY A 182 -3.81 3.44 12.86
C GLY A 182 -3.49 1.96 12.73
N THR A 183 -3.31 1.49 11.51
CA THR A 183 -2.85 0.12 11.23
C THR A 183 -1.35 0.10 11.08
N VAL A 184 -0.71 -0.88 11.71
CA VAL A 184 0.68 -1.22 11.40
C VAL A 184 0.71 -2.57 10.69
N ILE A 185 1.44 -2.64 9.58
CA ILE A 185 1.64 -3.83 8.78
C ILE A 185 3.14 -4.14 8.78
N ARG A 186 3.51 -5.23 9.46
CA ARG A 186 4.88 -5.74 9.53
C ARG A 186 4.90 -7.18 9.07
N PHE A 187 5.99 -7.58 8.40
CA PHE A 187 6.22 -8.98 8.08
C PHE A 187 6.96 -9.66 9.25
N GLN A 188 6.30 -10.62 9.89
CA GLN A 188 6.94 -11.47 10.90
C GLN A 188 7.55 -12.69 10.19
N ARG A 189 8.85 -12.89 10.41
CA ARG A 189 9.61 -14.03 9.88
C ARG A 189 9.33 -15.31 10.66
#